data_AF-A0A529KFZ9-F1
#
_entry.id   AF-A0A529KFZ9-F1
#
_cell.length_a   1.000
_cell.length_b   1.000
_cell.length_c   1.000
_cell.angle_alpha   90.00
_cell.angle_beta   90.00
_cell.angle_gamma   90.00
#
_symmetry.space_group_name_H-M   'P 1'
#
loop_
_entity.id
_entity.type
_entity.pdbx_description
1 polymer ?
#
loop_
_entity_poly.entity_id
_entity_poly.type
_entity_poly.pdbx_seq_one_letter_code
_entity_poly.pdbx_strand_id
1 'polypeptide(L)'
;ANGRAVDLTQSDVLVLMCIAYFQPITRAELSSFFGKEISRDLIGNLRGFGLIASGPRSPTPGAPYTYVTTKAFLLEFGLDTLRELPDFEALEDAGLLSKEKLLAGDLLGTFGPSEDSTTNDQEGVE
;
A
#
# COMPACT_ATOMS: atom_id res chain seq x y z
N ALA A 1 3.61 23.61 16.32
CA ALA A 1 3.30 22.17 16.32
C ALA A 1 4.20 21.54 15.27
N ASN A 2 5.26 20.83 15.69
CA ASN A 2 6.18 20.19 14.74
C ASN A 2 5.49 18.95 14.17
N GLY A 3 4.92 19.09 12.98
CA GLY A 3 4.62 17.95 12.11
C GLY A 3 5.94 17.29 11.75
N ARG A 4 6.31 16.24 12.49
CA ARG A 4 7.27 15.28 11.96
C ARG A 4 6.51 14.54 10.88
N ALA A 5 6.84 14.81 9.62
CA ALA A 5 6.42 13.95 8.53
C ALA A 5 6.80 12.51 8.90
N VAL A 6 5.84 11.59 8.85
CA VAL A 6 6.13 10.19 9.10
C VAL A 6 7.02 9.70 7.97
N ASP A 7 8.25 9.30 8.31
CA ASP A 7 9.18 8.71 7.34
C ASP A 7 8.70 7.29 6.98
N LEU A 8 7.82 7.19 5.99
CA LEU A 8 7.32 5.94 5.45
C LEU A 8 8.18 5.48 4.29
N THR A 9 8.62 4.22 4.31
CA THR A 9 9.22 3.60 3.12
C THR A 9 8.14 3.35 2.06
N GLN A 10 8.56 3.13 0.83
CA GLN A 10 7.63 2.76 -0.25
C GLN A 10 6.78 1.53 0.12
N SER A 11 7.37 0.52 0.77
CA SER A 11 6.62 -0.68 1.20
C SER A 11 5.60 -0.36 2.30
N ASP A 12 5.93 0.55 3.23
CA ASP A 12 5.00 1.00 4.26
C ASP A 12 3.78 1.68 3.63
N VAL A 13 4.00 2.59 2.67
CA VAL A 13 2.93 3.30 1.97
C VAL A 13 2.02 2.32 1.23
N LEU A 14 2.57 1.35 0.51
CA LEU A 14 1.77 0.37 -0.25
C LEU A 14 0.89 -0.48 0.66
N VAL A 15 1.45 -1.02 1.73
CA VAL A 15 0.70 -1.83 2.69
C VAL A 15 -0.36 -0.97 3.39
N LEU A 16 -0.03 0.27 3.76
CA LEU A 16 -0.97 1.20 4.36
C LEU A 16 -2.14 1.52 3.44
N MET A 17 -1.88 1.77 2.14
CA MET A 17 -2.93 1.96 1.14
C MET A 17 -3.83 0.73 1.03
N CYS A 18 -3.25 -0.46 0.93
CA CYS A 18 -4.04 -1.69 0.88
C CYS A 18 -4.94 -1.85 2.13
N ILE A 19 -4.44 -1.53 3.32
CA ILE A 19 -5.26 -1.51 4.55
C ILE A 19 -6.36 -0.45 4.44
N ALA A 20 -6.06 0.76 3.97
CA ALA A 20 -7.06 1.84 3.86
C ALA A 20 -8.26 1.46 2.98
N TYR A 21 -7.99 0.85 1.82
CA TYR A 21 -9.02 0.45 0.85
C TYR A 21 -9.74 -0.85 1.18
N PHE A 22 -9.06 -1.83 1.80
CA PHE A 22 -9.59 -3.18 1.97
C PHE A 22 -9.82 -3.60 3.43
N GLN A 23 -9.70 -2.68 4.38
CA GLN A 23 -10.02 -2.97 5.78
C GLN A 23 -11.46 -3.48 5.96
N PRO A 24 -11.71 -4.42 6.89
CA PRO A 24 -10.72 -5.08 7.76
C PRO A 24 -9.97 -6.20 7.01
N ILE A 25 -8.63 -6.13 6.99
CA ILE A 25 -7.77 -7.08 6.24
C ILE A 25 -6.71 -7.76 7.12
N THR A 26 -6.42 -9.04 6.90
CA THR A 26 -5.39 -9.80 7.63
C THR A 26 -3.99 -9.67 7.01
N ARG A 27 -2.94 -9.98 7.78
CA ARG A 27 -1.56 -10.05 7.25
C ARG A 27 -1.40 -11.07 6.12
N ALA A 28 -2.16 -12.17 6.19
CA ALA A 28 -2.11 -13.22 5.17
C ALA A 28 -2.71 -12.73 3.85
N GLU A 29 -3.87 -12.07 3.90
CA GLU A 29 -4.49 -11.44 2.72
C GLU A 29 -3.58 -10.37 2.11
N LEU A 30 -2.99 -9.50 2.94
CA LEU A 30 -1.98 -8.55 2.47
C LEU A 30 -0.84 -9.27 1.73
N SER A 31 -0.31 -10.36 2.30
CA SER A 31 0.77 -11.12 1.65
C SER A 31 0.34 -11.72 0.31
N SER A 32 -0.92 -12.17 0.19
CA SER A 32 -1.49 -12.63 -1.08
C SER A 32 -1.62 -11.50 -2.11
N PHE A 33 -2.04 -10.29 -1.71
CA PHE A 33 -2.11 -9.13 -2.61
C PHE A 33 -0.74 -8.74 -3.19
N PHE A 34 0.32 -8.81 -2.39
CA PHE A 34 1.66 -8.40 -2.80
C PHE A 34 2.51 -9.55 -3.37
N GLY A 35 2.00 -10.78 -3.41
CA GLY A 35 2.75 -11.96 -3.86
C GLY A 35 3.98 -12.30 -3.01
N LYS A 36 4.12 -11.71 -1.82
CA LYS A 36 5.25 -11.89 -0.90
C LYS A 36 4.83 -11.73 0.54
N GLU A 37 5.57 -12.33 1.47
CA GLU A 37 5.26 -12.20 2.89
C GLU A 37 5.41 -10.75 3.38
N ILE A 38 4.36 -10.23 4.02
CA ILE A 38 4.42 -8.95 4.72
C ILE A 38 5.02 -9.14 6.12
N SER A 39 6.14 -8.48 6.39
CA SER A 39 6.86 -8.63 7.67
C SER A 39 6.03 -8.13 8.85
N ARG A 40 6.28 -8.70 10.04
CA ARG A 40 5.65 -8.25 11.28
C ARG A 40 6.16 -6.88 11.71
N ASP A 41 7.41 -6.57 11.41
CA ASP A 41 8.04 -5.28 11.71
C ASP A 41 7.40 -4.15 10.92
N LEU A 42 7.08 -4.36 9.64
CA LEU A 42 6.35 -3.37 8.83
C LEU A 42 4.99 -3.04 9.48
N ILE A 43 4.22 -4.06 9.85
CA ILE A 43 2.95 -3.87 10.58
C ILE A 43 3.18 -3.22 11.95
N GLY A 44 4.31 -3.52 12.60
CA GLY A 44 4.76 -2.89 13.84
C GLY A 44 5.01 -1.40 13.68
N ASN A 45 5.72 -1.00 12.61
CA ASN A 45 6.03 0.39 12.29
C ASN A 45 4.76 1.19 12.01
N LEU A 46 3.86 0.70 11.15
CA LEU A 46 2.59 1.38 10.86
C LEU A 46 1.73 1.57 12.12
N ARG A 47 1.75 0.61 13.06
CA ARG A 47 1.12 0.76 14.38
C ARG A 47 1.86 1.73 15.29
N GLY A 48 3.19 1.73 15.25
CA GLY A 48 4.04 2.65 16.03
C GLY A 48 3.80 4.11 15.65
N PHE A 49 3.55 4.38 14.37
CA PHE A 49 3.10 5.69 13.88
C PHE A 49 1.63 5.99 14.18
N GLY A 50 0.89 5.01 14.70
CA GLY A 50 -0.53 5.15 15.01
C GLY A 50 -1.44 5.16 13.79
N LEU A 51 -0.94 4.89 12.58
CA LEU A 51 -1.71 4.95 11.33
C LEU A 51 -2.72 3.79 11.21
N ILE A 52 -2.40 2.64 11.79
CA ILE A 52 -3.29 1.46 11.81
C ILE A 52 -3.50 0.94 13.24
N ALA A 53 -4.58 0.19 13.42
CA ALA A 53 -4.91 -0.52 14.66
C ALA A 53 -5.44 -1.94 14.35
N SER A 54 -5.60 -2.74 15.41
CA SER A 54 -6.26 -4.05 15.30
C SER A 54 -7.75 -3.88 15.05
N GLY A 55 -8.26 -4.51 14.00
CA GLY A 55 -9.67 -4.63 13.71
C GLY A 55 -10.31 -5.87 14.33
N PRO A 56 -11.57 -6.18 13.97
CA PRO A 56 -12.24 -7.41 14.35
C PRO A 56 -11.45 -8.66 13.95
N ARG A 57 -11.63 -9.79 14.64
CA ARG A 57 -11.03 -11.05 14.18
C ARG A 57 -11.68 -11.48 12.86
N SER A 58 -10.87 -12.01 11.94
CA SER A 58 -11.38 -12.61 10.71
C SER A 58 -12.28 -13.81 11.04
N PRO A 59 -13.37 -14.04 10.30
CA PRO A 59 -14.24 -15.21 10.48
C PRO A 59 -13.61 -16.52 9.99
N THR A 60 -12.42 -16.47 9.41
CA THR A 60 -11.69 -17.65 8.91
C THR A 60 -11.12 -18.53 10.04
N PRO A 61 -10.85 -19.82 9.78
CA PRO A 61 -10.24 -20.71 10.78
C PRO A 61 -8.96 -20.12 11.38
N GLY A 62 -8.83 -20.20 12.70
CA GLY A 62 -7.72 -19.58 13.45
C GLY A 62 -7.95 -18.11 13.84
N ALA A 63 -9.05 -17.50 13.38
CA ALA A 63 -9.50 -16.16 13.75
C ALA A 63 -8.36 -15.12 13.81
N PRO A 64 -7.54 -14.96 12.75
CA PRO A 64 -6.41 -14.04 12.76
C PRO A 64 -6.87 -12.59 12.98
N TYR A 65 -5.98 -11.76 13.51
CA TYR A 65 -6.22 -10.32 13.61
C TYR A 65 -6.34 -9.70 12.21
N THR A 66 -7.28 -8.76 12.08
CA THR A 66 -7.32 -7.83 10.95
C THR A 66 -6.73 -6.48 11.34
N TYR A 67 -6.50 -5.64 10.34
CA TYR A 67 -6.02 -4.28 10.49
C TYR A 67 -7.02 -3.30 9.89
N VAL A 68 -7.13 -2.14 10.54
CA VAL A 68 -7.98 -1.00 10.18
C VAL A 68 -7.17 0.29 10.32
N THR A 69 -7.51 1.33 9.55
CA THR A 69 -6.91 2.67 9.71
C THR A 69 -7.45 3.37 10.95
N THR A 70 -6.68 4.31 11.50
CA THR A 70 -7.10 5.09 12.66
C THR A 70 -7.52 6.52 12.29
N LYS A 71 -7.93 7.31 13.28
CA LYS A 71 -8.10 8.77 13.11
C LYS A 71 -6.78 9.49 12.82
N ALA A 72 -5.65 8.96 13.30
CA ALA A 72 -4.34 9.56 13.02
C ALA A 72 -4.00 9.44 11.53
N PHE A 73 -4.39 8.35 10.87
CA PHE A 73 -4.31 8.24 9.41
C PHE A 73 -5.08 9.38 8.72
N LEU A 74 -6.35 9.58 9.08
CA LEU A 74 -7.15 10.65 8.48
C LEU A 74 -6.50 12.03 8.65
N LEU A 75 -5.99 12.33 9.85
CA LEU A 75 -5.29 13.57 10.15
C LEU A 75 -3.98 13.74 9.36
N GLU A 76 -3.20 12.67 9.23
CA GLU A 76 -1.92 12.70 8.50
C GLU A 76 -2.13 12.95 6.99
N PHE A 77 -3.20 12.39 6.41
CA PHE A 77 -3.53 12.54 5.00
C PHE A 77 -4.51 13.68 4.69
N GLY A 78 -4.91 14.47 5.71
CA GLY A 78 -5.81 15.61 5.54
C GLY A 78 -7.22 15.23 5.07
N LEU A 79 -7.71 14.05 5.48
CA LEU A 79 -9.03 13.52 5.16
C LEU A 79 -9.98 13.71 6.35
N ASP A 80 -11.23 14.05 6.09
CA ASP A 80 -12.28 14.02 7.12
C ASP A 80 -12.87 12.60 7.26
N THR A 81 -12.89 11.85 6.16
CA THR A 81 -13.52 10.52 6.08
C THR A 81 -12.83 9.64 5.05
N LEU A 82 -12.85 8.32 5.27
CA LEU A 82 -12.35 7.33 4.31
C LEU A 82 -13.06 7.37 2.94
N ARG A 83 -14.26 7.95 2.86
CA ARG A 83 -14.97 8.15 1.59
C ARG A 83 -14.30 9.16 0.65
N GLU A 84 -13.35 9.93 1.16
CA GLU A 84 -12.56 10.87 0.36
C GLU A 84 -11.32 10.21 -0.25
N LEU A 85 -11.09 8.93 0.05
CA LEU A 85 -10.07 8.16 -0.65
C LEU A 85 -10.42 8.08 -2.15
N PRO A 86 -9.45 8.29 -3.04
CA PRO A 86 -9.64 8.16 -4.48
C PRO A 86 -10.23 6.79 -4.86
N ASP A 87 -11.32 6.78 -5.62
CA ASP A 87 -11.79 5.54 -6.23
C ASP A 87 -10.80 5.05 -7.29
N PHE A 88 -10.96 3.78 -7.71
CA PHE A 88 -10.08 3.14 -8.68
C PHE A 88 -9.92 3.91 -9.99
N GLU A 89 -11.02 4.49 -10.48
CA GLU A 89 -11.03 5.32 -11.68
C GLU A 89 -10.17 6.57 -11.50
N ALA A 90 -10.25 7.23 -10.33
CA ALA A 90 -9.41 8.38 -10.02
C ALA A 90 -7.93 8.02 -9.86
N LEU A 91 -7.63 6.81 -9.35
CA LEU A 91 -6.26 6.29 -9.27
C LEU A 91 -5.68 5.97 -10.66
N GLU A 92 -6.51 5.50 -11.59
CA GLU A 92 -6.13 5.23 -12.98
C GLU A 92 -5.91 6.53 -13.78
N ASP A 93 -6.83 7.50 -13.64
CA ASP A 93 -6.72 8.82 -14.28
C ASP A 93 -5.48 9.59 -13.80
N ALA A 94 -5.13 9.45 -12.52
CA ALA A 94 -3.92 10.02 -11.94
C ALA A 94 -2.62 9.28 -12.34
N GLY A 95 -2.71 8.19 -13.10
CA GLY A 95 -1.56 7.37 -13.50
C GLY A 95 -0.88 6.63 -12.35
N LEU A 96 -1.52 6.55 -11.18
CA LEU A 96 -0.99 5.91 -9.97
C LEU A 96 -1.19 4.39 -9.98
N LEU A 97 -2.15 3.90 -10.75
CA LEU A 97 -2.56 2.50 -10.76
C LEU A 97 -3.14 2.16 -12.13
N SER A 98 -2.72 1.04 -12.75
CA SER A 98 -3.31 0.59 -14.01
C SER A 98 -3.92 -0.79 -13.83
N LYS A 99 -5.15 -0.97 -14.30
CA LYS A 99 -5.86 -2.24 -14.24
C LYS A 99 -5.06 -3.38 -14.89
N GLU A 100 -4.32 -3.13 -15.97
CA GLU A 100 -3.49 -4.17 -16.59
C GLU A 100 -2.37 -4.65 -15.66
N LYS A 101 -1.73 -3.72 -14.93
CA LYS A 101 -0.60 -4.03 -14.03
C LYS A 101 -1.03 -4.80 -12.78
N LEU A 102 -2.22 -4.52 -12.28
CA LEU A 102 -2.84 -5.31 -11.20
C LEU A 102 -3.13 -6.75 -11.62
N LEU A 103 -3.68 -6.93 -12.81
CA LEU A 103 -4.02 -8.25 -13.35
C LEU A 103 -2.76 -9.07 -13.66
N ALA A 104 -1.65 -8.40 -13.96
CA ALA A 104 -0.34 -9.02 -14.10
C ALA A 104 0.31 -9.43 -12.76
N GLY A 105 -0.30 -9.11 -11.61
CA GLY A 105 0.28 -9.35 -10.29
C GLY A 105 1.48 -8.46 -9.97
N ASP A 106 1.68 -7.39 -10.74
CA ASP A 106 2.87 -6.54 -10.71
C ASP A 106 2.65 -5.25 -9.91
N LEU A 107 1.82 -5.31 -8.85
CA LEU A 107 1.60 -4.21 -7.91
C LEU A 107 2.90 -3.60 -7.36
N LEU A 108 4.00 -4.34 -7.40
CA LEU A 108 5.30 -3.84 -6.97
C LEU A 108 6.08 -3.16 -8.10
N GLY A 109 5.99 -3.63 -9.36
CA GLY A 109 6.59 -2.97 -10.52
C GLY A 109 5.95 -1.63 -10.87
N THR A 110 4.73 -1.35 -10.39
CA THR A 110 4.07 -0.05 -10.59
C THR A 110 4.58 1.07 -9.68
N PHE A 111 5.08 0.73 -8.50
CA PHE A 111 5.54 1.72 -7.52
C PHE A 111 7.04 1.66 -7.26
N GLY A 112 7.74 0.62 -7.73
CA GLY A 112 9.20 0.58 -7.73
C GLY A 112 9.77 1.74 -8.56
N PRO A 113 11.02 2.16 -8.30
CA PRO A 113 11.68 3.08 -9.21
C PRO A 113 11.61 2.48 -10.60
N SER A 114 11.00 3.19 -11.54
CA SER A 114 11.09 2.85 -12.95
C SER A 114 12.58 2.76 -13.26
N GLU A 115 13.11 1.56 -13.46
CA GLU A 115 14.34 1.40 -14.21
C GLU A 115 13.96 1.81 -15.63
N ASP A 116 14.03 3.13 -15.88
CA ASP A 116 14.03 3.71 -17.21
C ASP A 116 15.10 2.95 -17.99
N SER A 117 14.64 1.99 -18.79
CA SER A 117 15.50 1.23 -19.67
C SER A 117 15.84 2.16 -20.82
N THR A 118 16.75 3.10 -20.57
CA THR A 118 17.45 3.85 -21.59
C THR A 118 18.27 2.82 -22.36
N THR A 119 17.66 2.27 -23.42
CA THR A 119 18.32 1.30 -24.29
C THR A 119 19.40 2.06 -25.05
N ASN A 120 20.64 1.84 -24.62
CA ASN A 120 21.86 2.37 -25.19
C ASN A 120 22.09 1.80 -26.61
N ASP A 121 22.32 2.72 -27.54
CA ASP A 121 23.06 2.64 -28.81
C ASP A 121 23.32 1.25 -29.43
N GLN A 122 22.63 0.99 -30.56
CA GLN A 122 23.11 0.01 -31.53
C GLN A 122 24.21 0.64 -32.39
N GLU A 123 25.44 0.39 -31.98
CA GLU A 123 26.65 0.47 -32.79
C GLU A 123 26.54 -0.56 -33.93
N GLY A 124 26.20 -0.08 -35.14
CA GLY A 124 26.18 -0.86 -36.37
C GLY A 124 27.55 -0.80 -37.05
N VAL A 125 28.28 -1.90 -36.94
CA VAL A 125 29.58 -2.19 -37.55
C VAL A 125 29.41 -2.33 -39.08
N GLU A 126 30.27 -1.68 -39.86
CA GLU A 126 30.52 -2.01 -41.29
C GLU A 126 31.81 -2.83 -41.42
#